data_AF-A0A1I9YGY2-F1
#
_entry.id   AF-A0A1I9YGY2-F1
#
_cell.length_a   1.000
_cell.length_b   1.000
_cell.length_c   1.000
_cell.angle_alpha   90.00
_cell.angle_beta   90.00
_cell.angle_gamma   90.00
#
_symmetry.space_group_name_H-M   'P 1'
#
loop_
_entity.id
_entity.type
_entity.pdbx_description
1 polymer ?
#
loop_
_entity_poly.entity_id
_entity_poly.type
_entity_poly.pdbx_seq_one_letter_code
_entity_poly.pdbx_strand_id
1 'polypeptide(L)'
;MEKSNYANVRDIQNFPSFHDAELFRIEHRRDEREFELGFKRVNGEIEVLLFKRVISLRMLDFAEQNVVSRVLLSPKHSFSVSDVRTIIGWIRSWTDSKPALVSQEQAEKIAQDILAGKATLFALDPSCGAEVAVLCESAWLRQHD
;
A
#
# COMPACT_ATOMS: atom_id res chain seq x y z
N MET A 1 -21.86 2.07 -6.07
CA MET A 1 -20.96 2.97 -6.84
C MET A 1 -20.18 2.09 -7.80
N GLU A 2 -20.40 2.26 -9.10
CA GLU A 2 -19.80 1.42 -10.14
C GLU A 2 -18.26 1.52 -10.10
N LYS A 3 -17.60 0.44 -9.72
CA LYS A 3 -16.13 0.30 -9.70
C LYS A 3 -15.60 -0.02 -11.11
N SER A 4 -16.14 0.65 -12.12
CA SER A 4 -15.96 0.29 -13.54
C SER A 4 -14.65 0.78 -14.15
N ASN A 5 -13.85 1.58 -13.43
CA ASN A 5 -12.64 2.19 -13.98
C ASN A 5 -11.35 1.83 -13.21
N TYR A 6 -11.21 0.59 -12.74
CA TYR A 6 -10.01 0.15 -12.04
C TYR A 6 -9.42 -1.09 -12.72
N ALA A 7 -8.10 -1.10 -12.95
CA ALA A 7 -7.37 -2.30 -13.33
C ALA A 7 -6.62 -2.88 -12.14
N ASN A 8 -6.56 -4.21 -12.05
CA ASN A 8 -5.79 -4.87 -11.02
C ASN A 8 -4.32 -4.56 -11.23
N VAL A 9 -3.60 -4.17 -10.18
CA VAL A 9 -2.18 -3.79 -10.33
C VAL A 9 -1.32 -4.93 -10.87
N ARG A 10 -1.72 -6.20 -10.67
CA ARG A 10 -1.02 -7.36 -11.25
C ARG A 10 -0.99 -7.30 -12.78
N ASP A 11 -2.08 -6.84 -13.39
CA ASP A 11 -2.29 -6.88 -14.84
C ASP A 11 -1.75 -5.63 -15.56
N ILE A 12 -1.36 -4.59 -14.81
CA ILE A 12 -0.83 -3.33 -15.35
C ILE A 12 0.63 -3.51 -15.74
N GLN A 13 0.98 -3.37 -17.02
CA GLN A 13 2.38 -3.45 -17.44
C GLN A 13 3.19 -2.23 -16.98
N ASN A 14 2.66 -1.03 -17.22
CA ASN A 14 3.33 0.23 -16.92
C ASN A 14 2.71 0.85 -15.66
N PHE A 15 3.23 0.47 -14.49
CA PHE A 15 2.79 1.06 -13.23
C PHE A 15 3.38 2.48 -13.09
N PRO A 16 2.59 3.51 -12.77
CA PRO A 16 3.08 4.88 -12.72
C PRO A 16 4.11 5.07 -11.60
N SER A 17 5.03 6.00 -11.81
CA SER A 17 5.93 6.46 -10.76
C SER A 17 5.23 7.47 -9.85
N PHE A 18 5.36 7.26 -8.55
CA PHE A 18 4.83 8.12 -7.50
C PHE A 18 5.89 9.02 -6.86
N HIS A 19 7.14 9.03 -7.36
CA HIS A 19 8.17 9.93 -6.83
C HIS A 19 7.72 11.39 -6.95
N ASP A 20 7.87 12.16 -5.87
CA ASP A 20 7.39 13.53 -5.71
C ASP A 20 5.87 13.72 -5.85
N ALA A 21 5.09 12.63 -5.86
CA ALA A 21 3.64 12.74 -5.79
C ALA A 21 3.21 13.09 -4.37
N GLU A 22 2.16 13.90 -4.24
CA GLU A 22 1.55 14.25 -2.97
C GLU A 22 0.41 13.29 -2.65
N LEU A 23 0.46 12.63 -1.50
CA LEU A 23 -0.68 11.92 -0.94
C LEU A 23 -1.68 12.96 -0.40
N PHE A 24 -2.80 13.15 -1.09
CA PHE A 24 -3.77 14.20 -0.76
C PHE A 24 -5.13 13.65 -0.33
N ARG A 25 -5.41 12.37 -0.58
CA ARG A 25 -6.70 11.74 -0.25
C ARG A 25 -6.51 10.39 0.41
N ILE A 26 -7.27 10.18 1.48
CA ILE A 26 -7.36 8.92 2.21
C ILE A 26 -8.84 8.63 2.42
N GLU A 27 -9.28 7.43 2.06
CA GLU A 27 -10.62 6.96 2.37
C GLU A 27 -10.56 5.56 2.95
N HIS A 28 -11.11 5.38 4.15
CA HIS A 28 -11.14 4.10 4.84
C HIS A 28 -12.59 3.65 5.06
N ARG A 29 -13.03 2.66 4.27
CA ARG A 29 -14.35 2.04 4.38
C ARG A 29 -14.21 0.70 5.10
N ARG A 30 -14.17 0.76 6.44
CA ARG A 30 -13.88 -0.40 7.29
C ARG A 30 -14.86 -1.56 7.08
N ASP A 31 -16.16 -1.27 6.99
CA ASP A 31 -17.21 -2.30 6.83
C ASP A 31 -17.09 -3.05 5.49
N GLU A 32 -16.62 -2.35 4.45
CA GLU A 32 -16.36 -2.94 3.14
C GLU A 32 -14.98 -3.61 3.05
N ARG A 33 -14.14 -3.42 4.09
CA ARG A 33 -12.70 -3.75 4.10
C ARG A 33 -11.98 -3.13 2.91
N GLU A 34 -12.25 -1.86 2.65
CA GLU A 34 -11.61 -1.09 1.58
C GLU A 34 -10.83 0.10 2.11
N PHE A 35 -9.71 0.37 1.46
CA PHE A 35 -8.86 1.52 1.72
C PHE A 35 -8.44 2.12 0.39
N GLU A 36 -8.54 3.44 0.25
CA GLU A 36 -8.20 4.15 -0.98
C GLU A 36 -7.22 5.28 -0.66
N LEU A 37 -6.20 5.40 -1.50
CA LEU A 37 -5.21 6.46 -1.47
C LEU A 37 -5.23 7.22 -2.79
N GLY A 38 -5.31 8.54 -2.74
CA GLY A 38 -5.21 9.42 -3.89
C GLY A 38 -3.92 10.22 -3.89
N PHE A 39 -3.21 10.18 -5.01
CA PHE A 39 -1.92 10.81 -5.23
C PHE A 39 -2.02 11.84 -6.34
N LYS A 40 -1.47 13.03 -6.12
CA LYS A 40 -1.33 14.06 -7.15
C LYS A 40 0.12 14.10 -7.60
N ARG A 41 0.39 13.76 -8.85
CA ARG A 41 1.73 13.78 -9.44
C ARG A 41 2.17 15.20 -9.77
N VAL A 42 3.47 15.41 -9.95
CA VAL A 42 4.08 16.72 -10.30
C VAL A 42 3.50 17.30 -11.60
N ASN A 43 3.13 16.45 -12.56
CA ASN A 43 2.48 16.86 -13.82
C ASN A 43 0.98 17.17 -13.66
N GLY A 44 0.42 17.08 -12.45
CA GLY A 44 -0.99 17.32 -12.15
C GLY A 44 -1.92 16.11 -12.30
N GLU A 45 -1.44 14.98 -12.81
CA GLU A 45 -2.22 13.75 -12.92
C GLU A 45 -2.61 13.20 -11.53
N ILE A 46 -3.80 12.60 -11.44
CA ILE A 46 -4.32 12.02 -10.20
C ILE A 46 -4.39 10.50 -10.28
N GLU A 47 -3.47 9.85 -9.59
CA GLU A 47 -3.45 8.40 -9.43
C GLU A 47 -4.24 7.98 -8.19
N VAL A 48 -5.06 6.94 -8.30
CA VAL A 48 -5.83 6.42 -7.17
C VAL A 48 -5.60 4.93 -7.02
N LEU A 49 -5.11 4.53 -5.85
CA LEU A 49 -4.94 3.14 -5.46
C LEU A 49 -6.08 2.71 -4.54
N LEU A 50 -6.81 1.67 -4.94
CA LEU A 50 -7.84 1.02 -4.14
C LEU A 50 -7.36 -0.34 -3.67
N PHE A 51 -7.33 -0.54 -2.35
CA PHE A 51 -7.02 -1.80 -1.69
C PHE A 51 -8.32 -2.47 -1.25
N LYS A 52 -8.55 -3.71 -1.69
CA LYS A 52 -9.76 -4.48 -1.35
C LYS A 52 -9.43 -5.62 -0.40
N ARG A 53 -10.41 -5.93 0.46
CA ARG A 53 -10.29 -6.98 1.48
C ARG A 53 -9.07 -6.75 2.36
N VAL A 54 -8.92 -5.50 2.83
CA VAL A 54 -7.84 -5.09 3.72
C VAL A 54 -7.80 -6.03 4.93
N ILE A 55 -6.62 -6.58 5.19
CA ILE A 55 -6.33 -7.51 6.29
C ILE A 55 -5.76 -6.71 7.47
N SER A 56 -4.82 -5.82 7.19
CA SER A 56 -4.24 -4.92 8.17
C SER A 56 -3.66 -3.70 7.47
N LEU A 57 -3.78 -2.53 8.09
CA LEU A 57 -3.21 -1.28 7.60
C LEU A 57 -2.64 -0.49 8.76
N ARG A 58 -1.59 0.28 8.51
CA ARG A 58 -1.12 1.33 9.42
C ARG A 58 -0.69 2.55 8.60
N MET A 59 -0.98 3.71 9.14
CA MET A 59 -0.58 5.01 8.62
C MET A 59 -0.18 5.90 9.80
N LEU A 60 0.93 6.62 9.66
CA LEU A 60 1.41 7.61 10.61
C LEU A 60 1.73 8.93 9.89
N ASP A 61 1.83 10.01 10.66
CA ASP A 61 2.42 11.29 10.24
C ASP A 61 1.81 11.95 8.98
N PHE A 62 0.51 11.74 8.75
CA PHE A 62 -0.21 12.54 7.76
C PHE A 62 -0.23 14.02 8.18
N ALA A 63 0.45 14.85 7.41
CA ALA A 63 0.70 16.25 7.72
C ALA A 63 0.23 17.18 6.60
N GLU A 64 0.57 18.47 6.68
CA GLU A 64 0.26 19.44 5.62
C GLU A 64 0.94 19.09 4.28
N GLN A 65 2.13 18.47 4.33
CA GLN A 65 2.83 17.95 3.16
C GLN A 65 3.07 16.45 3.34
N ASN A 66 2.67 15.65 2.33
CA ASN A 66 2.85 14.20 2.30
C ASN A 66 3.46 13.78 0.98
N VAL A 67 4.75 14.08 0.81
CA VAL A 67 5.46 13.83 -0.45
C VAL A 67 6.03 12.43 -0.44
N VAL A 68 5.71 11.67 -1.48
CA VAL A 68 6.15 10.29 -1.65
C VAL A 68 7.60 10.25 -2.13
N SER A 69 8.44 9.49 -1.43
CA SER A 69 9.76 9.10 -1.95
C SER A 69 9.61 7.91 -2.88
N ARG A 70 8.93 6.85 -2.41
CA ARG A 70 8.69 5.64 -3.19
C ARG A 70 7.43 4.91 -2.76
N VAL A 71 6.86 4.20 -3.72
CA VAL A 71 5.79 3.22 -3.52
C VAL A 71 6.34 1.83 -3.80
N LEU A 72 6.25 0.95 -2.81
CA LEU A 72 6.58 -0.47 -2.90
C LEU A 72 5.27 -1.23 -2.92
N LEU A 73 4.91 -1.84 -4.05
CA LEU A 73 3.64 -2.54 -4.22
C LEU A 73 3.85 -3.87 -4.91
N SER A 74 3.43 -4.99 -4.32
CA SER A 74 3.51 -6.27 -5.01
C SER A 74 2.44 -6.38 -6.11
N PRO A 75 2.77 -6.96 -7.29
CA PRO A 75 4.03 -7.59 -7.67
C PRO A 75 5.03 -6.63 -8.37
N LYS A 76 4.77 -5.32 -8.42
CA LYS A 76 5.70 -4.33 -9.02
C LYS A 76 7.00 -4.20 -8.26
N HIS A 77 6.96 -4.52 -6.97
CA HIS A 77 8.10 -4.68 -6.10
C HIS A 77 8.12 -6.08 -5.48
N SER A 78 9.31 -6.69 -5.46
CA SER A 78 9.54 -7.99 -4.83
C SER A 78 10.00 -7.79 -3.39
N PHE A 79 9.20 -8.23 -2.43
CA PHE A 79 9.54 -8.19 -1.01
C PHE A 79 10.28 -9.46 -0.60
N SER A 80 11.40 -9.30 0.11
CA SER A 80 12.04 -10.42 0.81
C SER A 80 11.23 -10.82 2.05
N VAL A 81 11.49 -12.01 2.59
CA VAL A 81 10.88 -12.46 3.86
C VAL A 81 11.21 -11.50 5.01
N SER A 82 12.43 -10.94 5.03
CA SER A 82 12.83 -9.92 6.00
C SER A 82 12.03 -8.62 5.84
N ASP A 83 11.79 -8.17 4.61
CA ASP A 83 10.98 -6.96 4.37
C ASP A 83 9.54 -7.19 4.86
N VAL A 84 8.94 -8.32 4.49
CA VAL A 84 7.60 -8.71 4.96
C VAL A 84 7.55 -8.73 6.48
N ARG A 85 8.54 -9.34 7.14
CA ARG A 85 8.57 -9.43 8.60
C ARG A 85 8.60 -8.05 9.26
N THR A 86 9.45 -7.16 8.75
CA THR A 86 9.59 -5.78 9.24
C THR A 86 8.31 -5.00 9.04
N ILE A 87 7.76 -4.98 7.81
CA ILE A 87 6.57 -4.20 7.46
C ILE A 87 5.35 -4.73 8.23
N ILE A 88 5.14 -6.04 8.31
CA ILE A 88 4.02 -6.62 9.05
C ILE A 88 4.17 -6.38 10.56
N GLY A 89 5.39 -6.44 11.09
CA GLY A 89 5.67 -6.10 12.48
C GLY A 89 5.33 -4.64 12.78
N TRP A 90 5.68 -3.73 11.86
CA TRP A 90 5.32 -2.32 11.96
C TRP A 90 3.81 -2.09 11.87
N ILE A 91 3.11 -2.68 10.88
CA ILE A 91 1.65 -2.57 10.74
C ILE A 91 0.92 -3.01 12.02
N ARG A 92 1.41 -4.07 12.66
CA ARG A 92 0.78 -4.66 13.85
C ARG A 92 1.19 -4.01 15.17
N SER A 93 2.13 -3.08 15.15
CA SER A 93 2.50 -2.37 16.37
C SER A 93 1.49 -1.28 16.70
N TRP A 94 1.08 -1.25 17.96
CA TRP A 94 0.17 -0.25 18.53
C TRP A 94 0.89 0.97 19.09
N THR A 95 2.22 0.91 19.19
CA THR A 95 3.07 2.01 19.65
C THR A 95 4.16 2.31 18.65
N ASP A 96 4.69 3.53 18.68
CA ASP A 96 5.79 3.93 17.80
C ASP A 96 7.16 3.42 18.28
N SER A 97 7.19 2.71 19.42
CA SER A 97 8.42 2.35 20.11
C SER A 97 9.02 1.00 19.69
N LYS A 98 8.21 -0.02 19.35
CA LYS A 98 8.73 -1.35 18.96
C LYS A 98 7.79 -2.06 17.98
N PRO A 99 8.30 -2.60 16.85
CA PRO A 99 7.51 -3.47 15.98
C PRO A 99 6.93 -4.67 16.75
N ALA A 100 5.74 -5.11 16.36
CA ALA A 100 5.18 -6.35 16.88
C ALA A 100 6.04 -7.54 16.45
N LEU A 101 6.17 -8.53 17.32
CA LEU A 101 6.88 -9.76 17.00
C LEU A 101 6.12 -10.53 15.91
N VAL A 102 6.78 -10.73 14.77
CA VAL A 102 6.33 -11.62 13.70
C VAL A 102 7.30 -12.80 13.67
N SER A 103 6.78 -14.03 13.77
CA SER A 103 7.63 -15.24 13.66
C SER A 103 8.13 -15.42 12.23
N GLN A 104 9.20 -16.22 12.06
CA GLN A 104 9.77 -16.52 10.74
C GLN A 104 8.73 -17.23 9.86
N GLU A 105 8.07 -18.24 10.43
CA GLU A 105 7.02 -19.02 9.77
C GLU A 105 5.86 -18.15 9.27
N GLN A 106 5.43 -17.16 10.07
CA GLN A 106 4.39 -16.22 9.66
C GLN A 106 4.85 -15.32 8.51
N ALA A 107 6.08 -14.80 8.56
CA ALA A 107 6.62 -13.95 7.50
C ALA A 107 6.79 -14.73 6.20
N GLU A 108 7.30 -15.96 6.26
CA GLU A 108 7.43 -16.86 5.11
C GLU A 108 6.07 -17.17 4.48
N LYS A 109 5.07 -17.50 5.28
CA LYS A 109 3.71 -17.74 4.79
C LYS A 109 3.16 -16.53 4.04
N ILE A 110 3.28 -15.32 4.61
CA ILE A 110 2.79 -14.09 3.96
C ILE A 110 3.57 -13.82 2.67
N ALA A 111 4.89 -14.02 2.65
CA ALA A 111 5.70 -13.87 1.45
C ALA A 111 5.26 -14.85 0.35
N GLN A 112 4.97 -16.11 0.70
CA GLN A 112 4.44 -17.10 -0.24
C GLN A 112 3.05 -16.72 -0.76
N ASP A 113 2.17 -16.21 0.11
CA ASP A 113 0.84 -15.74 -0.31
C ASP A 113 0.93 -14.53 -1.25
N ILE A 114 1.91 -13.64 -1.06
CA ILE A 114 2.19 -12.51 -1.97
C ILE A 114 2.66 -13.03 -3.34
N LEU A 115 3.63 -13.96 -3.36
CA LEU A 115 4.15 -14.57 -4.58
C LEU A 115 3.07 -15.32 -5.36
N ALA A 116 2.25 -16.10 -4.65
CA ALA A 116 1.11 -16.82 -5.21
C ALA A 116 -0.06 -15.92 -5.61
N GLY A 117 -0.01 -14.63 -5.28
CA GLY A 117 -1.06 -13.65 -5.58
C GLY A 117 -2.34 -13.77 -4.78
N LYS A 118 -2.27 -14.43 -3.63
CA LYS A 118 -3.35 -14.50 -2.64
C LYS A 118 -3.36 -13.28 -1.71
N ALA A 119 -2.24 -12.54 -1.66
CA ALA A 119 -2.09 -11.31 -0.91
C ALA A 119 -1.34 -10.24 -1.71
N THR A 120 -1.57 -8.99 -1.35
CA THR A 120 -0.85 -7.82 -1.84
C THR A 120 -0.33 -7.01 -0.65
N LEU A 121 0.95 -6.66 -0.71
CA LEU A 121 1.60 -5.79 0.25
C LEU A 121 1.95 -4.46 -0.42
N PHE A 122 1.56 -3.38 0.23
CA PHE A 122 1.88 -2.01 -0.13
C PHE A 122 2.64 -1.36 1.02
N ALA A 123 3.70 -0.62 0.68
CA ALA A 123 4.38 0.30 1.58
C ALA A 123 4.68 1.60 0.81
N LEU A 124 4.57 2.72 1.51
CA LEU A 124 4.89 4.06 1.03
C LEU A 124 5.96 4.62 1.96
N ASP A 125 7.15 4.84 1.41
CA ASP A 125 8.20 5.56 2.14
C ASP A 125 8.05 7.06 1.83
N PRO A 126 7.88 7.91 2.84
CA PRO A 126 7.76 9.34 2.64
C PRO A 126 9.12 9.97 2.36
N SER A 127 9.13 10.99 1.49
CA SER A 127 10.15 12.04 1.54
C SER A 127 9.85 12.99 2.71
N CYS A 128 8.56 13.28 2.94
CA CYS A 128 8.05 13.95 4.14
C CYS A 128 6.58 13.55 4.38
N GLY A 129 6.13 13.64 5.63
CA GLY A 129 4.75 13.34 6.01
C GLY A 129 4.46 11.84 6.08
N ALA A 130 3.33 11.43 5.51
CA ALA A 130 2.72 10.15 5.79
C ALA A 130 3.59 8.93 5.45
N GLU A 131 3.77 8.04 6.43
CA GLU A 131 4.23 6.65 6.22
C GLU A 131 3.01 5.73 6.19
N VAL A 132 2.93 4.82 5.21
CA VAL A 132 1.75 3.95 5.03
C VAL A 132 2.17 2.54 4.67
N ALA A 133 1.54 1.54 5.28
CA ALA A 133 1.62 0.17 4.80
C ALA A 133 0.28 -0.57 4.93
N VAL A 134 0.00 -1.40 3.93
CA VAL A 134 -1.28 -2.11 3.78
C VAL A 134 -1.02 -3.54 3.35
N LEU A 135 -1.59 -4.50 4.08
CA LEU A 135 -1.74 -5.89 3.67
C LEU A 135 -3.21 -6.13 3.30
N CYS A 136 -3.47 -6.61 2.09
CA CYS A 136 -4.81 -6.84 1.55
C CYS A 136 -4.83 -8.04 0.59
N GLU A 137 -6.00 -8.43 0.08
CA GLU A 137 -6.07 -9.51 -0.93
C GLU A 137 -5.73 -8.99 -2.34
N SER A 138 -6.08 -7.74 -2.65
CA SER A 138 -5.79 -7.15 -3.97
C SER A 138 -5.71 -5.63 -3.93
N ALA A 139 -4.86 -5.06 -4.79
CA ALA A 139 -4.77 -3.64 -5.07
C ALA A 139 -5.14 -3.34 -6.52
N TRP A 140 -5.69 -2.16 -6.74
CA TRP A 140 -6.25 -1.74 -8.01
C TRP A 140 -5.87 -0.29 -8.28
N LEU A 141 -5.48 0.03 -9.52
CA LEU A 141 -5.20 1.39 -9.96
C LEU A 141 -6.39 1.89 -10.77
N ARG A 142 -6.89 3.08 -10.45
CA ARG A 142 -7.90 3.74 -11.27
C ARG A 142 -7.31 4.05 -12.64
N GLN A 143 -8.02 3.68 -13.70
CA GLN A 143 -7.62 4.03 -15.06
C GLN A 143 -8.08 5.46 -15.35
N HIS A 144 -7.31 6.15 -16.18
CA HIS A 144 -7.72 7.43 -16.75
C HIS A 144 -8.49 7.12 -18.04
N ASP A 145 -9.63 7.81 -18.24
CA ASP A 145 -10.38 7.74 -19.49
C ASP A 145 -9.64 8.43 -20.66
#